data_AF-A0A3D5Y0W0-F1
#
_entry.id   AF-A0A3D5Y0W0-F1
#
_cell.length_a   1.000
_cell.length_b   1.000
_cell.length_c   1.000
_cell.angle_alpha   90.00
_cell.angle_beta   90.00
_cell.angle_gamma   90.00
#
_symmetry.space_group_name_H-M   'P 1'
#
loop_
_entity.id
_entity.type
_entity.pdbx_description
1 polymer ?
#
loop_
_entity_poly.entity_id
_entity_poly.type
_entity_poly.pdbx_seq_one_letter_code
_entity_poly.pdbx_strand_id
1 'polypeptide(L)'
;MRRTAALLIIIGLGAAAAFWYLQRGDSVDAVDYRLVQVDRGAIELVVSATGHVHPVMIVDIGSQVSGQVAQVLADFNSKVAAGQVIAQIDPAPFEARVQVAQADLAFAKANVVMQEAVLDELQAELAGARAALAELAEDLKRQRALLQRKVVSQSIVDRAVAQRDQARARVDALQARLRKQQAQVGTALAQVDSRRGRLRESELDLDYTVIRSPVAGIVVNRDVAVGQTVAASLQAPVLFTVAQDLKDVQLEISVDEADIGRVFQGQTVRFSVDAFPERTFSGKVTQIRKQPVEVSGVVTYQVIVATRNDDEVLLPGMTATVEIIVGRREDVLRVADAALRFTPKGMDKPARATPGGGAQRGRARLEKLAKDLGLRDDQRKAAGDIFREMGQSIGDLRAGGTEEQALADAIRQLRAQAMQRVEALLDDAQKARYRQLRAEAAVVKNRQATLWKPGGPIAVPVVVGLSDGTHTQVVSGEIAQGDRVIAGLAPVLR
;
A
#
# COMPACT_ATOMS: atom_id res chain seq x y z
N MET A 1 90.18 3.29 -55.37
CA MET A 1 89.89 4.17 -54.20
C MET A 1 88.43 4.61 -54.05
N ARG A 2 87.59 4.65 -55.09
CA ARG A 2 86.18 5.11 -54.97
C ARG A 2 85.18 4.12 -54.36
N ARG A 3 85.48 2.80 -54.35
CA ARG A 3 84.56 1.76 -53.80
C ARG A 3 84.68 1.56 -52.28
N THR A 4 85.83 1.86 -51.67
CA THR A 4 86.04 1.74 -50.23
C THR A 4 85.44 2.92 -49.44
N ALA A 5 85.34 4.10 -50.04
CA ALA A 5 84.68 5.26 -49.44
C ALA A 5 83.16 5.10 -49.30
N ALA A 6 82.50 4.45 -50.28
CA ALA A 6 81.06 4.20 -50.22
C ALA A 6 80.66 3.19 -49.12
N LEU A 7 81.51 2.19 -48.84
CA LEU A 7 81.24 1.19 -47.81
C LEU A 7 81.34 1.79 -46.39
N LEU A 8 82.28 2.71 -46.16
CA LEU A 8 82.43 3.40 -44.88
C LEU A 8 81.28 4.36 -44.58
N ILE A 9 80.69 4.99 -45.60
CA ILE A 9 79.52 5.87 -45.45
C ILE A 9 78.27 5.06 -45.07
N ILE A 10 78.08 3.87 -45.64
CA ILE A 10 76.95 2.99 -45.32
C ILE A 10 77.08 2.42 -43.91
N ILE A 11 78.29 2.04 -43.48
CA ILE A 11 78.53 1.59 -42.10
C ILE A 11 78.37 2.74 -41.10
N GLY A 12 78.79 3.95 -41.46
CA GLY A 12 78.58 5.16 -40.65
C GLY A 12 77.10 5.54 -40.51
N LEU A 13 76.33 5.47 -41.59
CA LEU A 13 74.87 5.67 -41.57
C LEU A 13 74.15 4.56 -40.80
N GLY A 14 74.58 3.31 -40.93
CA GLY A 14 74.05 2.19 -40.16
C GLY A 14 74.33 2.30 -38.66
N ALA A 15 75.54 2.73 -38.29
CA ALA A 15 75.90 2.98 -36.89
C ALA A 15 75.20 4.21 -36.32
N ALA A 16 75.01 5.28 -37.10
CA ALA A 16 74.23 6.45 -36.70
C ALA A 16 72.74 6.12 -36.55
N ALA A 17 72.17 5.32 -37.45
CA ALA A 17 70.80 4.85 -37.35
C ALA A 17 70.60 3.89 -36.16
N ALA A 18 71.55 2.99 -35.91
CA ALA A 18 71.54 2.12 -34.74
C ALA A 18 71.73 2.90 -33.44
N PHE A 19 72.61 3.90 -33.40
CA PHE A 19 72.81 4.77 -32.24
C PHE A 19 71.58 5.65 -31.98
N TRP A 20 70.93 6.16 -33.03
CA TRP A 20 69.68 6.91 -32.91
C TRP A 20 68.50 6.03 -32.48
N TYR A 21 68.49 4.75 -32.88
CA TYR A 21 67.50 3.77 -32.45
C TYR A 21 67.74 3.29 -31.01
N LEU A 22 69.01 3.15 -30.58
CA LEU A 22 69.38 2.77 -29.20
C LEU A 22 69.30 3.96 -28.22
N GLN A 23 69.43 5.21 -28.66
CA GLN A 23 69.15 6.40 -27.84
C GLN A 23 67.66 6.73 -27.74
N ARG A 24 66.82 6.08 -28.55
CA ARG A 24 65.38 6.02 -28.35
C ARG A 24 65.04 4.97 -27.28
N GLY A 25 65.77 5.00 -26.17
CA GLY A 25 65.29 4.41 -24.93
C GLY A 25 64.04 5.18 -24.56
N ASP A 26 62.93 4.46 -24.40
CA ASP A 26 61.64 4.99 -23.97
C ASP A 26 61.84 5.88 -22.73
N SER A 27 62.00 7.18 -22.96
CA SER A 27 61.71 8.18 -21.95
C SER A 27 60.21 8.08 -21.77
N VAL A 28 59.81 7.28 -20.79
CA VAL A 28 58.46 7.25 -20.25
C VAL A 28 58.09 8.70 -20.02
N ASP A 29 57.20 9.22 -20.88
CA ASP A 29 56.69 10.58 -20.78
C ASP A 29 56.40 10.83 -19.30
N ALA A 30 56.93 11.93 -18.75
CA ALA A 30 56.55 12.38 -17.41
C ALA A 30 55.07 12.74 -17.48
N VAL A 31 54.22 11.72 -17.33
CA VAL A 31 52.79 11.87 -17.34
C VAL A 31 52.44 12.61 -16.07
N ASP A 32 52.16 13.90 -16.20
CA ASP A 32 51.66 14.69 -15.08
C ASP A 32 50.31 14.11 -14.67
N TYR A 33 50.21 13.75 -13.39
CA TYR A 33 49.00 13.19 -12.81
C TYR A 33 48.26 14.24 -12.02
N ARG A 34 46.93 14.31 -12.18
CA ARG A 34 46.07 15.09 -11.30
C ARG A 34 45.98 14.39 -9.96
N LEU A 35 46.55 15.00 -8.93
CA LEU A 35 46.52 14.50 -7.56
C LEU A 35 45.32 15.09 -6.80
N VAL A 36 44.65 14.24 -6.02
CA VAL A 36 43.58 14.63 -5.10
C VAL A 36 43.98 14.17 -3.69
N GLN A 37 43.68 14.99 -2.69
CA GLN A 37 43.97 14.66 -1.29
C GLN A 37 42.86 13.80 -0.70
N VAL A 38 43.23 12.84 0.15
CA VAL A 38 42.29 12.07 0.97
C VAL A 38 41.92 12.89 2.20
N ASP A 39 40.65 13.24 2.33
CA ASP A 39 40.14 14.01 3.46
C ASP A 39 39.15 13.19 4.31
N ARG A 40 38.77 13.75 5.45
CA ARG A 40 37.74 13.18 6.32
C ARG A 40 36.50 14.05 6.24
N GLY A 41 35.34 13.43 6.06
CA GLY A 41 34.08 14.14 5.98
C GLY A 41 32.88 13.23 6.13
N ALA A 42 31.69 13.83 6.10
CA ALA A 42 30.44 13.07 6.03
C ALA A 42 30.22 12.58 4.59
N ILE A 43 29.71 11.35 4.46
CA ILE A 43 29.19 10.79 3.21
C ILE A 43 27.74 10.36 3.47
N GLU A 44 26.85 10.82 2.60
CA GLU A 44 25.43 10.47 2.60
C GLU A 44 25.09 9.80 1.27
N LEU A 45 24.52 8.59 1.33
CA LEU A 45 23.89 7.97 0.17
C LEU A 45 22.42 8.39 0.15
N VAL A 46 22.08 9.22 -0.82
CA VAL A 46 20.72 9.66 -1.08
C VAL A 46 20.16 8.97 -2.32
N VAL A 47 18.88 8.64 -2.28
CA VAL A 47 18.10 8.28 -3.47
C VAL A 47 17.21 9.46 -3.78
N SER A 48 17.43 10.08 -4.94
CA SER A 48 16.62 11.18 -5.43
C SER A 48 15.39 10.62 -6.15
N ALA A 49 14.24 11.19 -5.87
CA ALA A 49 12.97 10.82 -6.47
C ALA A 49 12.04 12.03 -6.52
N THR A 50 11.03 11.97 -7.39
CA THR A 50 10.00 13.00 -7.50
C THR A 50 8.65 12.45 -7.04
N GLY A 51 7.80 13.32 -6.51
CA GLY A 51 6.50 12.92 -6.01
C GLY A 51 5.54 14.09 -5.90
N HIS A 52 4.33 13.79 -5.43
CA HIS A 52 3.30 14.79 -5.19
C HIS A 52 2.78 14.73 -3.76
N VAL A 53 2.46 15.90 -3.21
CA VAL A 53 1.82 16.03 -1.90
C VAL A 53 0.36 15.63 -2.02
N HIS A 54 -0.09 14.71 -1.17
CA HIS A 54 -1.47 14.26 -1.05
C HIS A 54 -1.94 14.42 0.41
N PRO A 55 -3.22 14.74 0.66
CA PRO A 55 -3.81 14.65 1.98
C PRO A 55 -3.83 13.20 2.45
N VAL A 56 -3.80 12.97 3.76
CA VAL A 56 -3.91 11.62 4.32
C VAL A 56 -5.29 10.99 4.04
N MET A 57 -6.35 11.79 4.04
CA MET A 57 -7.71 11.33 3.75
C MET A 57 -8.43 12.32 2.83
N ILE A 58 -8.78 11.82 1.64
CA ILE A 58 -9.67 12.46 0.69
C ILE A 58 -10.96 11.64 0.59
N VAL A 59 -12.10 12.32 0.55
CA VAL A 59 -13.39 11.69 0.25
C VAL A 59 -14.03 12.40 -0.93
N ASP A 60 -14.38 11.60 -1.94
CA ASP A 60 -15.16 12.03 -3.10
C ASP A 60 -16.64 11.87 -2.80
N ILE A 61 -17.38 12.97 -2.94
CA ILE A 61 -18.80 13.06 -2.67
C ILE A 61 -19.53 13.19 -4.00
N GLY A 62 -20.28 12.17 -4.37
CA GLY A 62 -21.08 12.14 -5.58
C GLY A 62 -22.58 12.18 -5.33
N SER A 63 -23.36 12.21 -6.42
CA SER A 63 -24.82 12.06 -6.35
C SER A 63 -25.26 10.61 -6.59
N GLN A 64 -26.27 10.17 -5.83
CA GLN A 64 -26.96 8.89 -6.04
C GLN A 64 -28.23 9.04 -6.88
N VAL A 65 -28.80 10.25 -6.94
CA VAL A 65 -30.00 10.55 -7.71
C VAL A 65 -29.71 11.48 -8.88
N SER A 66 -30.49 11.35 -9.94
CA SER A 66 -30.37 12.21 -11.12
C SER A 66 -31.33 13.38 -10.99
N GLY A 67 -30.88 14.58 -11.35
CA GLY A 67 -31.69 15.79 -11.24
C GLY A 67 -30.88 17.05 -11.55
N GLN A 68 -31.55 18.19 -11.51
CA GLN A 68 -30.89 19.48 -11.64
C GLN A 68 -30.39 19.96 -10.28
N VAL A 69 -29.18 20.51 -10.23
CA VAL A 69 -28.63 21.09 -9.00
C VAL A 69 -29.32 22.42 -8.73
N ALA A 70 -30.14 22.46 -7.68
CA ALA A 70 -30.90 23.65 -7.31
C ALA A 70 -30.02 24.67 -6.59
N GLN A 71 -29.16 24.21 -5.67
CA GLN A 71 -28.31 25.09 -4.87
C GLN A 71 -26.96 24.43 -4.56
N VAL A 72 -25.94 25.26 -4.45
CA VAL A 72 -24.59 24.89 -4.02
C VAL A 72 -24.25 25.79 -2.82
N LEU A 73 -24.02 25.18 -1.67
CA LEU A 73 -23.85 25.87 -0.38
C LEU A 73 -22.38 25.92 0.09
N ALA A 74 -21.52 25.08 -0.47
CA ALA A 74 -20.09 25.09 -0.22
C ALA A 74 -19.32 25.41 -1.50
N ASP A 75 -18.31 26.27 -1.38
CA ASP A 75 -17.40 26.61 -2.49
C ASP A 75 -15.97 26.16 -2.19
N PHE A 76 -15.07 26.33 -3.15
CA PHE A 76 -13.65 25.99 -2.99
C PHE A 76 -13.06 26.60 -1.71
N ASN A 77 -12.21 25.83 -1.01
CA ASN A 77 -11.55 26.21 0.25
C ASN A 77 -12.49 26.44 1.44
N SER A 78 -13.79 26.19 1.30
CA SER A 78 -14.73 26.28 2.42
C SER A 78 -14.51 25.13 3.40
N LYS A 79 -14.51 25.45 4.70
CA LYS A 79 -14.50 24.44 5.77
C LYS A 79 -15.91 23.90 5.96
N VAL A 80 -16.05 22.58 5.94
CA VAL A 80 -17.31 21.87 6.12
C VAL A 80 -17.23 20.94 7.32
N ALA A 81 -18.31 20.85 8.09
CA ALA A 81 -18.46 19.87 9.16
C ALA A 81 -19.05 18.54 8.63
N ALA A 82 -18.83 17.46 9.37
CA ALA A 82 -19.50 16.18 9.08
C ALA A 82 -21.03 16.35 9.17
N GLY A 83 -21.75 15.86 8.16
CA GLY A 83 -23.20 15.98 8.02
C GLY A 83 -23.70 17.31 7.45
N GLN A 84 -22.83 18.29 7.24
CA GLN A 84 -23.21 19.60 6.68
C GLN A 84 -23.69 19.45 5.24
N VAL A 85 -24.78 20.15 4.90
CA VAL A 85 -25.30 20.21 3.53
C VAL A 85 -24.38 21.09 2.69
N ILE A 86 -23.88 20.54 1.58
CA ILE A 86 -22.93 21.21 0.68
C ILE A 86 -23.56 21.52 -0.68
N ALA A 87 -24.55 20.75 -1.10
CA ALA A 87 -25.34 21.01 -2.30
C ALA A 87 -26.74 20.38 -2.18
N GLN A 88 -27.66 20.85 -3.00
CA GLN A 88 -29.01 20.32 -3.08
C GLN A 88 -29.45 20.19 -4.53
N ILE A 89 -29.95 19.01 -4.87
CA ILE A 89 -30.66 18.72 -6.13
C ILE A 89 -32.11 19.14 -5.97
N ASP A 90 -32.75 19.59 -7.05
CA ASP A 90 -34.15 20.00 -7.05
C ASP A 90 -35.05 18.92 -6.41
N PRO A 91 -35.62 19.19 -5.22
CA PRO A 91 -36.40 18.21 -4.49
C PRO A 91 -37.83 18.08 -5.03
N ALA A 92 -38.32 19.05 -5.81
CA ALA A 92 -39.74 19.13 -6.16
C ALA A 92 -40.29 17.86 -6.85
N PRO A 93 -39.59 17.23 -7.82
CA PRO A 93 -40.04 15.96 -8.39
C PRO A 93 -40.06 14.80 -7.39
N PHE A 94 -39.18 14.81 -6.40
CA PHE A 94 -39.06 13.76 -5.38
C PHE A 94 -40.11 13.94 -4.27
N GLU A 95 -40.36 15.17 -3.84
CA GLU A 95 -41.46 15.50 -2.93
C GLU A 95 -42.81 15.09 -3.51
N ALA A 96 -43.04 15.36 -4.80
CA ALA A 96 -44.24 14.92 -5.50
C ALA A 96 -44.39 13.38 -5.50
N ARG A 97 -43.30 12.63 -5.67
CA ARG A 97 -43.32 11.16 -5.60
C ARG A 97 -43.64 10.65 -4.19
N VAL A 98 -43.06 11.28 -3.16
CA VAL A 98 -43.38 10.98 -1.76
C VAL A 98 -44.87 11.21 -1.50
N GLN A 99 -45.44 12.33 -1.95
CA GLN A 99 -46.87 12.62 -1.79
C GLN A 99 -47.76 11.56 -2.46
N VAL A 100 -47.42 11.13 -3.69
CA VAL A 100 -48.15 10.06 -4.38
C VAL A 100 -48.05 8.72 -3.61
N ALA A 101 -46.85 8.36 -3.13
CA ALA A 101 -46.66 7.14 -2.36
C ALA A 101 -47.38 7.16 -1.00
N GLN A 102 -47.45 8.33 -0.35
CA GLN A 102 -48.23 8.52 0.88
C GLN A 102 -49.73 8.33 0.62
N ALA A 103 -50.26 8.88 -0.48
CA ALA A 103 -51.65 8.71 -0.86
C ALA A 103 -51.99 7.25 -1.17
N ASP A 104 -51.11 6.54 -1.89
CA ASP A 104 -51.23 5.10 -2.15
C ASP A 104 -51.29 4.28 -0.86
N LEU A 105 -50.43 4.61 0.12
CA LEU A 105 -50.42 3.95 1.42
C LEU A 105 -51.72 4.23 2.20
N ALA A 106 -52.21 5.47 2.17
CA ALA A 106 -53.47 5.84 2.81
C ALA A 106 -54.65 5.07 2.20
N PHE A 107 -54.69 4.94 0.87
CA PHE A 107 -55.70 4.15 0.17
C PHE A 107 -55.63 2.66 0.56
N ALA A 108 -54.43 2.08 0.60
CA ALA A 108 -54.25 0.68 1.02
C ALA A 108 -54.71 0.44 2.48
N LYS A 109 -54.43 1.38 3.39
CA LYS A 109 -54.91 1.33 4.78
C LYS A 109 -56.43 1.42 4.85
N ALA A 110 -57.05 2.30 4.06
CA ALA A 110 -58.51 2.39 3.99
C ALA A 110 -59.16 1.09 3.48
N ASN A 111 -58.52 0.41 2.53
CA ASN A 111 -58.97 -0.90 2.06
C ASN A 111 -58.92 -1.96 3.18
N VAL A 112 -57.88 -1.97 4.03
CA VAL A 112 -57.83 -2.87 5.20
C VAL A 112 -59.03 -2.64 6.13
N VAL A 113 -59.30 -1.38 6.49
CA VAL A 113 -60.45 -1.03 7.35
C VAL A 113 -61.77 -1.50 6.73
N MET A 114 -61.92 -1.35 5.41
CA MET A 114 -63.10 -1.87 4.69
C MET A 114 -63.21 -3.40 4.78
N GLN A 115 -62.10 -4.14 4.62
CA GLN A 115 -62.12 -5.60 4.74
C GLN A 115 -62.36 -6.09 6.18
N GLU A 116 -61.87 -5.36 7.18
CA GLU A 116 -62.11 -5.61 8.60
C GLU A 116 -63.58 -5.40 8.96
N ALA A 117 -64.21 -4.33 8.47
CA ALA A 117 -65.65 -4.10 8.68
C ALA A 117 -66.51 -5.26 8.13
N VAL A 118 -66.17 -5.79 6.95
CA VAL A 118 -66.85 -6.97 6.36
C VAL A 118 -66.58 -8.23 7.19
N LEU A 119 -65.38 -8.37 7.75
CA LEU A 119 -65.04 -9.47 8.64
C LEU A 119 -65.92 -9.44 9.91
N ASP A 120 -66.08 -8.27 10.51
CA ASP A 120 -66.90 -8.07 11.71
C ASP A 120 -68.38 -8.39 11.45
N GLU A 121 -68.90 -7.96 10.29
CA GLU A 121 -70.27 -8.31 9.84
C GLU A 121 -70.46 -9.83 9.74
N LEU A 122 -69.51 -10.54 9.12
CA LEU A 122 -69.55 -12.00 9.00
C LEU A 122 -69.43 -12.72 10.35
N GLN A 123 -68.68 -12.15 11.30
CA GLN A 123 -68.59 -12.68 12.66
C GLN A 123 -69.93 -12.55 13.39
N ALA A 124 -70.60 -11.42 13.26
CA ALA A 124 -71.92 -11.19 13.82
C ALA A 124 -72.96 -12.15 13.19
N GLU A 125 -72.94 -12.35 11.87
CA GLU A 125 -73.83 -13.30 11.19
C GLU A 125 -73.59 -14.75 11.66
N LEU A 126 -72.31 -15.15 11.80
CA LEU A 126 -71.95 -16.46 12.31
C LEU A 126 -72.40 -16.67 13.77
N ALA A 127 -72.30 -15.64 14.61
CA ALA A 127 -72.80 -15.70 15.98
C ALA A 127 -74.31 -15.93 16.03
N GLY A 128 -75.08 -15.21 15.20
CA GLY A 128 -76.52 -15.42 15.04
C GLY A 128 -76.87 -16.82 14.55
N ALA A 129 -76.16 -17.32 13.53
CA ALA A 129 -76.37 -18.67 12.99
C ALA A 129 -76.04 -19.77 14.01
N ARG A 130 -75.02 -19.56 14.86
CA ARG A 130 -74.69 -20.48 15.96
C ARG A 130 -75.77 -20.50 17.04
N ALA A 131 -76.35 -19.35 17.39
CA ALA A 131 -77.45 -19.27 18.34
C ALA A 131 -78.67 -20.05 17.83
N ALA A 132 -79.04 -19.87 16.55
CA ALA A 132 -80.14 -20.61 15.93
C ALA A 132 -79.89 -22.13 15.89
N LEU A 133 -78.65 -22.56 15.60
CA LEU A 133 -78.29 -23.98 15.68
C LEU A 133 -78.42 -24.54 17.10
N ALA A 134 -78.03 -23.78 18.12
CA ALA A 134 -78.13 -24.19 19.52
C ALA A 134 -79.59 -24.34 19.96
N GLU A 135 -80.46 -23.41 19.56
CA GLU A 135 -81.91 -23.49 19.80
C GLU A 135 -82.51 -24.76 19.20
N LEU A 136 -82.26 -25.00 17.90
CA LEU A 136 -82.76 -26.20 17.20
C LEU A 136 -82.20 -27.51 17.76
N ALA A 137 -80.96 -27.49 18.28
CA ALA A 137 -80.36 -28.64 18.94
C ALA A 137 -81.06 -28.98 20.27
N GLU A 138 -81.39 -27.96 21.08
CA GLU A 138 -82.15 -28.15 22.31
C GLU A 138 -83.60 -28.56 22.02
N ASP A 139 -84.23 -28.03 20.97
CA ASP A 139 -85.55 -28.48 20.52
C ASP A 139 -85.57 -29.96 20.13
N LEU A 140 -84.61 -30.38 19.32
CA LEU A 140 -84.44 -31.78 18.96
C LEU A 140 -84.24 -32.66 20.19
N LYS A 141 -83.47 -32.21 21.19
CA LYS A 141 -83.29 -32.92 22.47
C LYS A 141 -84.59 -33.04 23.24
N ARG A 142 -85.38 -31.95 23.33
CA ARG A 142 -86.73 -31.96 23.94
C ARG A 142 -87.64 -32.96 23.22
N GLN A 143 -87.71 -32.91 21.90
CA GLN A 143 -88.58 -33.78 21.10
C GLN A 143 -88.18 -35.25 21.21
N ARG A 144 -86.88 -35.58 21.24
CA ARG A 144 -86.41 -36.96 21.51
C ARG A 144 -86.84 -37.47 22.87
N ALA A 145 -86.77 -36.64 23.91
CA ALA A 145 -87.24 -37.01 25.25
C ALA A 145 -88.76 -37.25 25.28
N LEU A 146 -89.54 -36.46 24.53
CA LEU A 146 -90.99 -36.65 24.38
C LEU A 146 -91.34 -37.91 23.56
N LEU A 147 -90.54 -38.25 22.54
CA LEU A 147 -90.71 -39.48 21.75
C LEU A 147 -90.50 -40.74 22.61
N GLN A 148 -89.50 -40.73 23.50
CA GLN A 148 -89.27 -41.83 24.46
C GLN A 148 -90.48 -42.04 25.39
N ARG A 149 -91.16 -40.96 25.74
CA ARG A 149 -92.42 -40.97 26.50
C ARG A 149 -93.66 -41.26 25.64
N LYS A 150 -93.48 -41.52 24.33
CA LYS A 150 -94.55 -41.76 23.33
C LYS A 150 -95.55 -40.61 23.17
N VAL A 151 -95.13 -39.36 23.44
CA VAL A 151 -95.98 -38.16 23.38
C VAL A 151 -96.01 -37.53 21.99
N VAL A 152 -94.97 -37.75 21.17
CA VAL A 152 -94.85 -37.23 19.79
C VAL A 152 -94.59 -38.36 18.79
N SER A 153 -94.88 -38.13 17.50
CA SER A 153 -94.63 -39.10 16.43
C SER A 153 -93.18 -39.05 15.91
N GLN A 154 -92.69 -40.14 15.32
CA GLN A 154 -91.34 -40.19 14.71
C GLN A 154 -91.12 -39.10 13.66
N SER A 155 -92.13 -38.81 12.83
CA SER A 155 -92.08 -37.76 11.81
C SER A 155 -91.72 -36.37 12.36
N ILE A 156 -92.11 -36.05 13.60
CA ILE A 156 -91.77 -34.77 14.25
C ILE A 156 -90.27 -34.71 14.55
N VAL A 157 -89.69 -35.79 15.07
CA VAL A 157 -88.25 -35.86 15.36
C VAL A 157 -87.43 -35.82 14.08
N ASP A 158 -87.86 -36.55 13.03
CA ASP A 158 -87.17 -36.53 11.73
C ASP A 158 -87.13 -35.12 11.12
N ARG A 159 -88.22 -34.35 11.29
CA ARG A 159 -88.27 -32.95 10.87
C ARG A 159 -87.31 -32.08 11.66
N ALA A 160 -87.21 -32.25 12.98
CA ALA A 160 -86.25 -31.49 13.79
C ALA A 160 -84.79 -31.88 13.51
N VAL A 161 -84.52 -33.14 13.17
CA VAL A 161 -83.19 -33.57 12.68
C VAL A 161 -82.86 -32.83 11.39
N ALA A 162 -83.75 -32.83 10.40
CA ALA A 162 -83.54 -32.13 9.14
C ALA A 162 -83.32 -30.61 9.34
N GLN A 163 -84.09 -29.97 10.23
CA GLN A 163 -83.93 -28.55 10.56
C GLN A 163 -82.58 -28.24 11.23
N ARG A 164 -82.16 -29.07 12.19
CA ARG A 164 -80.84 -28.95 12.84
C ARG A 164 -79.72 -29.13 11.82
N ASP A 165 -79.82 -30.12 10.94
CA ASP A 165 -78.81 -30.41 9.92
C ASP A 165 -78.70 -29.26 8.91
N GLN A 166 -79.82 -28.65 8.51
CA GLN A 166 -79.83 -27.45 7.67
C GLN A 166 -79.14 -26.26 8.37
N ALA A 167 -79.44 -26.02 9.65
CA ALA A 167 -78.78 -24.97 10.43
C ALA A 167 -77.28 -25.24 10.59
N ARG A 168 -76.89 -26.52 10.75
CA ARG A 168 -75.48 -26.92 10.83
C ARG A 168 -74.74 -26.62 9.53
N ALA A 169 -75.31 -27.01 8.40
CA ALA A 169 -74.75 -26.71 7.08
C ALA A 169 -74.59 -25.19 6.85
N ARG A 170 -75.53 -24.37 7.36
CA ARG A 170 -75.42 -22.90 7.30
C ARG A 170 -74.25 -22.36 8.12
N VAL A 171 -74.05 -22.87 9.34
CA VAL A 171 -72.89 -22.51 10.17
C VAL A 171 -71.58 -22.87 9.48
N ASP A 172 -71.48 -24.09 8.94
CA ASP A 172 -70.26 -24.55 8.25
C ASP A 172 -69.97 -23.71 6.99
N ALA A 173 -71.00 -23.31 6.24
CA ALA A 173 -70.87 -22.39 5.11
C ALA A 173 -70.38 -20.99 5.51
N LEU A 174 -70.90 -20.42 6.61
CA LEU A 174 -70.45 -19.13 7.14
C LEU A 174 -69.03 -19.19 7.69
N GLN A 175 -68.63 -20.30 8.32
CA GLN A 175 -67.25 -20.52 8.74
C GLN A 175 -66.27 -20.53 7.56
N ALA A 176 -66.63 -21.18 6.45
CA ALA A 176 -65.82 -21.16 5.24
C ALA A 176 -65.69 -19.75 4.65
N ARG A 177 -66.78 -18.98 4.64
CA ARG A 177 -66.76 -17.56 4.22
C ARG A 177 -65.88 -16.71 5.13
N LEU A 178 -65.96 -16.89 6.44
CA LEU A 178 -65.13 -16.19 7.40
C LEU A 178 -63.63 -16.46 7.15
N ARG A 179 -63.24 -17.72 6.95
CA ARG A 179 -61.84 -18.06 6.62
C ARG A 179 -61.37 -17.39 5.32
N LYS A 180 -62.23 -17.34 4.30
CA LYS A 180 -61.94 -16.63 3.06
C LYS A 180 -61.74 -15.12 3.31
N GLN A 181 -62.62 -14.50 4.08
CA GLN A 181 -62.51 -13.07 4.41
C GLN A 181 -61.26 -12.77 5.26
N GLN A 182 -60.90 -13.63 6.21
CA GLN A 182 -59.66 -13.51 6.98
C GLN A 182 -58.43 -13.54 6.07
N ALA A 183 -58.41 -14.44 5.08
CA ALA A 183 -57.35 -14.46 4.08
C ALA A 183 -57.34 -13.16 3.24
N GLN A 184 -58.50 -12.61 2.90
CA GLN A 184 -58.62 -11.33 2.18
C GLN A 184 -58.08 -10.15 2.99
N VAL A 185 -58.36 -10.08 4.30
CA VAL A 185 -57.73 -9.08 5.20
C VAL A 185 -56.21 -9.24 5.20
N GLY A 186 -55.72 -10.49 5.28
CA GLY A 186 -54.28 -10.78 5.18
C GLY A 186 -53.66 -10.27 3.88
N THR A 187 -54.34 -10.42 2.74
CA THR A 187 -53.86 -9.86 1.46
C THR A 187 -53.86 -8.33 1.44
N ALA A 188 -54.85 -7.68 2.07
CA ALA A 188 -54.91 -6.23 2.17
C ALA A 188 -53.79 -5.68 3.08
N LEU A 189 -53.48 -6.37 4.18
CA LEU A 189 -52.34 -6.04 5.05
C LEU A 189 -51.01 -6.18 4.29
N ALA A 190 -50.83 -7.25 3.52
CA ALA A 190 -49.63 -7.41 2.68
C ALA A 190 -49.50 -6.28 1.63
N GLN A 191 -50.62 -5.78 1.10
CA GLN A 191 -50.61 -4.59 0.23
C GLN A 191 -50.16 -3.34 0.97
N VAL A 192 -50.61 -3.12 2.22
CA VAL A 192 -50.15 -2.00 3.06
C VAL A 192 -48.64 -2.05 3.26
N ASP A 193 -48.08 -3.23 3.55
CA ASP A 193 -46.63 -3.38 3.74
C ASP A 193 -45.86 -3.11 2.43
N SER A 194 -46.37 -3.58 1.28
CA SER A 194 -45.80 -3.24 -0.03
C SER A 194 -45.83 -1.73 -0.31
N ARG A 195 -46.94 -1.04 -0.02
CA ARG A 195 -47.02 0.43 -0.19
C ARG A 195 -46.14 1.19 0.78
N ARG A 196 -45.96 0.68 2.02
CA ARG A 196 -45.01 1.24 2.98
C ARG A 196 -43.59 1.14 2.47
N GLY A 197 -43.21 0.01 1.86
CA GLY A 197 -41.90 -0.15 1.21
C GLY A 197 -41.66 0.89 0.11
N ARG A 198 -42.65 1.09 -0.77
CA ARG A 198 -42.56 2.09 -1.85
C ARG A 198 -42.49 3.54 -1.34
N LEU A 199 -43.21 3.85 -0.26
CA LEU A 199 -43.08 5.14 0.42
C LEU A 199 -41.65 5.33 0.94
N ARG A 200 -41.09 4.31 1.60
CA ARG A 200 -39.73 4.38 2.14
C ARG A 200 -38.68 4.58 1.05
N GLU A 201 -38.83 3.93 -0.09
CA GLU A 201 -37.98 4.13 -1.27
C GLU A 201 -38.05 5.59 -1.75
N SER A 202 -39.26 6.15 -1.89
CA SER A 202 -39.45 7.53 -2.33
C SER A 202 -38.89 8.56 -1.34
N GLU A 203 -38.97 8.28 -0.03
CA GLU A 203 -38.36 9.11 1.01
C GLU A 203 -36.83 9.08 0.95
N LEU A 204 -36.22 7.91 0.69
CA LEU A 204 -34.77 7.79 0.54
C LEU A 204 -34.27 8.54 -0.71
N ASP A 205 -34.99 8.45 -1.82
CA ASP A 205 -34.67 9.22 -3.02
C ASP A 205 -34.73 10.73 -2.74
N LEU A 206 -35.71 11.19 -1.95
CA LEU A 206 -35.79 12.58 -1.50
C LEU A 206 -34.61 12.94 -0.59
N ASP A 207 -34.23 12.09 0.36
CA ASP A 207 -33.07 12.32 1.23
C ASP A 207 -31.77 12.43 0.41
N TYR A 208 -31.62 11.64 -0.65
CA TYR A 208 -30.47 11.69 -1.56
C TYR A 208 -30.40 12.97 -2.42
N THR A 209 -31.47 13.78 -2.47
CA THR A 209 -31.39 15.12 -3.09
C THR A 209 -30.51 16.07 -2.28
N VAL A 210 -30.34 15.81 -0.98
CA VAL A 210 -29.54 16.63 -0.08
C VAL A 210 -28.14 16.05 0.04
N ILE A 211 -27.18 16.67 -0.65
CA ILE A 211 -25.79 16.22 -0.64
C ILE A 211 -25.10 16.74 0.62
N ARG A 212 -24.63 15.81 1.46
CA ARG A 212 -23.98 16.08 2.76
C ARG A 212 -22.53 15.63 2.76
N SER A 213 -21.68 16.33 3.51
CA SER A 213 -20.30 15.89 3.72
C SER A 213 -20.23 14.73 4.71
N PRO A 214 -19.63 13.57 4.38
CA PRO A 214 -19.48 12.46 5.33
C PRO A 214 -18.40 12.73 6.38
N VAL A 215 -17.44 13.61 6.09
CA VAL A 215 -16.31 13.97 6.97
C VAL A 215 -16.26 15.49 7.17
N ALA A 216 -15.69 15.92 8.30
CA ALA A 216 -15.31 17.32 8.47
C ALA A 216 -14.00 17.57 7.73
N GLY A 217 -13.87 18.71 7.04
CA GLY A 217 -12.70 18.98 6.22
C GLY A 217 -12.80 20.27 5.40
N ILE A 218 -11.92 20.42 4.42
CA ILE A 218 -11.90 21.53 3.47
C ILE A 218 -12.25 21.01 2.08
N VAL A 219 -13.12 21.74 1.38
CA VAL A 219 -13.45 21.45 -0.02
C VAL A 219 -12.25 21.78 -0.90
N VAL A 220 -11.60 20.74 -1.45
CA VAL A 220 -10.44 20.85 -2.34
C VAL A 220 -10.88 21.06 -3.78
N ASN A 221 -11.91 20.33 -4.21
CA ASN A 221 -12.46 20.43 -5.55
C ASN A 221 -13.99 20.50 -5.53
N ARG A 222 -14.56 21.23 -6.48
CA ARG A 222 -16.00 21.33 -6.75
C ARG A 222 -16.19 21.23 -8.26
N ASP A 223 -16.82 20.15 -8.71
CA ASP A 223 -17.11 19.86 -10.12
C ASP A 223 -18.62 19.91 -10.40
N VAL A 224 -19.30 20.92 -9.87
CA VAL A 224 -20.74 21.09 -10.03
C VAL A 224 -21.15 22.55 -9.98
N ALA A 225 -22.04 22.98 -10.88
CA ALA A 225 -22.62 24.32 -10.92
C ALA A 225 -24.14 24.32 -10.65
N VAL A 226 -24.66 25.43 -10.11
CA VAL A 226 -26.10 25.64 -9.97
C VAL A 226 -26.75 25.63 -11.35
N GLY A 227 -27.84 24.88 -11.50
CA GLY A 227 -28.55 24.69 -12.77
C GLY A 227 -27.99 23.57 -13.66
N GLN A 228 -26.84 22.97 -13.30
CA GLN A 228 -26.31 21.80 -14.01
C GLN A 228 -27.16 20.56 -13.73
N THR A 229 -27.37 19.73 -14.75
CA THR A 229 -28.06 18.44 -14.59
C THR A 229 -27.03 17.35 -14.33
N VAL A 230 -27.21 16.61 -13.22
CA VAL A 230 -26.42 15.44 -12.87
C VAL A 230 -27.19 14.17 -13.23
N ALA A 231 -26.49 13.21 -13.83
CA ALA A 231 -27.02 11.90 -14.19
C ALA A 231 -26.24 10.82 -13.44
N ALA A 232 -26.88 10.21 -12.45
CA ALA A 232 -26.30 9.18 -11.58
C ALA A 232 -26.61 7.73 -12.05
N SER A 233 -27.17 7.56 -13.26
CA SER A 233 -27.70 6.27 -13.71
C SER A 233 -26.64 5.23 -14.13
N LEU A 234 -25.50 5.67 -14.68
CA LEU A 234 -24.43 4.78 -15.18
C LEU A 234 -23.17 4.81 -14.31
N GLN A 235 -22.85 5.98 -13.75
CA GLN A 235 -21.74 6.21 -12.84
C GLN A 235 -22.11 7.36 -11.91
N ALA A 236 -21.73 7.30 -10.64
CA ALA A 236 -21.95 8.40 -9.71
C ALA A 236 -20.94 9.52 -10.03
N PRO A 237 -21.38 10.69 -10.53
CA PRO A 237 -20.45 11.79 -10.78
C PRO A 237 -19.93 12.32 -9.45
N VAL A 238 -18.62 12.58 -9.36
CA VAL A 238 -18.01 13.23 -8.19
C VAL A 238 -18.34 14.71 -8.28
N LEU A 239 -19.06 15.23 -7.29
CA LEU A 239 -19.46 16.64 -7.22
C LEU A 239 -18.48 17.46 -6.38
N PHE A 240 -17.97 16.87 -5.31
CA PHE A 240 -17.03 17.52 -4.40
C PHE A 240 -15.94 16.54 -3.96
N THR A 241 -14.76 17.06 -3.73
CA THR A 241 -13.66 16.33 -3.09
C THR A 241 -13.30 17.07 -1.81
N VAL A 242 -13.43 16.39 -0.67
CA VAL A 242 -13.17 16.97 0.66
C VAL A 242 -11.95 16.30 1.27
N ALA A 243 -10.98 17.11 1.71
CA ALA A 243 -9.82 16.64 2.48
C ALA A 243 -10.07 16.88 3.97
N GLN A 244 -9.88 15.85 4.80
CA GLN A 244 -10.21 15.91 6.23
C GLN A 244 -9.28 16.81 7.04
N ASP A 245 -7.97 16.71 6.79
CA ASP A 245 -6.95 17.53 7.45
C ASP A 245 -5.81 17.83 6.46
N LEU A 246 -5.33 19.07 6.48
CA LEU A 246 -4.17 19.54 5.71
C LEU A 246 -2.91 19.65 6.58
N LYS A 247 -3.01 19.42 7.90
CA LYS A 247 -1.87 19.41 8.82
C LYS A 247 -1.07 18.12 8.74
N ASP A 248 -1.74 17.00 8.53
CA ASP A 248 -1.10 15.73 8.24
C ASP A 248 -1.22 15.49 6.73
N VAL A 249 -0.08 15.57 6.04
CA VAL A 249 0.01 15.29 4.60
C VAL A 249 0.99 14.16 4.36
N GLN A 250 0.81 13.47 3.24
CA GLN A 250 1.71 12.42 2.80
C GLN A 250 2.26 12.77 1.42
N LEU A 251 3.52 12.44 1.18
CA LEU A 251 4.12 12.52 -0.14
C LEU A 251 4.02 11.15 -0.78
N GLU A 252 3.49 11.11 -1.99
CA GLU A 252 3.52 9.93 -2.85
C GLU A 252 4.67 10.11 -3.83
N ILE A 253 5.74 9.34 -3.59
CA ILE A 253 7.01 9.48 -4.30
C ILE A 253 7.18 8.30 -5.25
N SER A 254 7.52 8.58 -6.50
CA SER A 254 7.84 7.58 -7.50
C SER A 254 9.34 7.30 -7.48
N VAL A 255 9.72 6.11 -6.98
CA VAL A 255 11.13 5.66 -6.92
C VAL A 255 11.39 4.63 -8.00
N ASP A 256 12.50 4.77 -8.72
CA ASP A 256 12.90 3.85 -9.78
C ASP A 256 13.16 2.43 -9.27
N GLU A 257 12.86 1.43 -10.10
CA GLU A 257 13.11 0.01 -9.80
C GLU A 257 14.57 -0.29 -9.40
N ALA A 258 15.53 0.44 -9.98
CA ALA A 258 16.95 0.26 -9.69
C ALA A 258 17.32 0.61 -8.24
N ASP A 259 16.56 1.50 -7.60
CA ASP A 259 16.89 2.08 -6.30
C ASP A 259 15.93 1.66 -5.17
N ILE A 260 14.72 1.17 -5.49
CA ILE A 260 13.73 0.73 -4.50
C ILE A 260 14.26 -0.34 -3.54
N GLY A 261 15.20 -1.18 -3.98
CA GLY A 261 15.83 -2.21 -3.14
C GLY A 261 16.64 -1.68 -1.96
N ARG A 262 16.92 -0.38 -1.92
CA ARG A 262 17.64 0.30 -0.83
C ARG A 262 16.73 1.08 0.12
N VAL A 263 15.45 1.23 -0.23
CA VAL A 263 14.47 2.00 0.54
C VAL A 263 13.75 1.08 1.52
N PHE A 264 13.64 1.50 2.78
CA PHE A 264 12.97 0.75 3.84
C PHE A 264 12.08 1.66 4.68
N GLN A 265 11.05 1.07 5.31
CA GLN A 265 10.17 1.79 6.23
C GLN A 265 10.96 2.36 7.42
N GLY A 266 10.64 3.59 7.82
CA GLY A 266 11.28 4.32 8.91
C GLY A 266 12.49 5.18 8.51
N GLN A 267 12.94 5.13 7.24
CA GLN A 267 14.00 6.02 6.76
C GLN A 267 13.56 7.49 6.81
N THR A 268 14.53 8.37 7.09
CA THR A 268 14.31 9.82 7.10
C THR A 268 14.47 10.36 5.69
N VAL A 269 13.57 11.27 5.33
CA VAL A 269 13.45 11.83 4.00
C VAL A 269 13.55 13.34 4.11
N ARG A 270 14.34 13.96 3.24
CA ARG A 270 14.39 15.41 3.08
C ARG A 270 13.76 15.75 1.74
N PHE A 271 12.87 16.72 1.72
CA PHE A 271 12.25 17.15 0.47
C PHE A 271 12.09 18.66 0.43
N SER A 272 12.03 19.20 -0.77
CA SER A 272 11.63 20.56 -1.06
C SER A 272 10.49 20.52 -2.07
N VAL A 273 9.57 21.48 -2.00
CA VAL A 273 8.52 21.66 -2.99
C VAL A 273 8.92 22.77 -3.95
N ASP A 274 8.51 22.67 -5.22
CA ASP A 274 8.90 23.64 -6.24
C ASP A 274 8.42 25.06 -5.91
N ALA A 275 7.32 25.19 -5.16
CA ALA A 275 6.80 26.45 -4.67
C ALA A 275 7.68 27.10 -3.58
N PHE A 276 8.50 26.31 -2.87
CA PHE A 276 9.36 26.76 -1.76
C PHE A 276 10.74 26.07 -1.81
N PRO A 277 11.59 26.41 -2.81
CA PRO A 277 12.87 25.74 -3.02
C PRO A 277 13.88 25.97 -1.88
N GLU A 278 13.83 27.14 -1.22
CA GLU A 278 14.72 27.49 -0.11
C GLU A 278 14.34 26.80 1.21
N ARG A 279 13.16 26.18 1.28
CA ARG A 279 12.65 25.54 2.50
C ARG A 279 12.74 24.03 2.37
N THR A 280 13.51 23.42 3.27
CA THR A 280 13.59 21.96 3.37
C THR A 280 12.61 21.44 4.41
N PHE A 281 11.87 20.41 4.04
CA PHE A 281 10.95 19.70 4.90
C PHE A 281 11.48 18.30 5.18
N SER A 282 11.12 17.75 6.33
CA SER A 282 11.54 16.42 6.75
C SER A 282 10.35 15.50 6.93
N GLY A 283 10.41 14.30 6.36
CA GLY A 283 9.39 13.26 6.50
C GLY A 283 9.99 11.91 6.88
N LYS A 284 9.12 10.92 7.13
CA LYS A 284 9.52 9.53 7.34
C LYS A 284 8.80 8.60 6.39
N VAL A 285 9.50 7.60 5.86
CA VAL A 285 8.90 6.55 5.03
C VAL A 285 7.98 5.69 5.88
N THR A 286 6.67 5.74 5.62
CA THR A 286 5.67 4.95 6.34
C THR A 286 5.40 3.65 5.61
N GLN A 287 5.25 3.71 4.29
CA GLN A 287 4.84 2.57 3.48
C GLN A 287 5.51 2.56 2.11
N ILE A 288 5.76 1.37 1.60
CA ILE A 288 6.21 1.13 0.22
C ILE A 288 5.12 0.32 -0.46
N ARG A 289 4.53 0.85 -1.54
CA ARG A 289 3.54 0.13 -2.35
C ARG A 289 4.26 -0.97 -3.13
N LYS A 290 3.72 -2.19 -3.06
CA LYS A 290 4.29 -3.35 -3.76
C LYS A 290 3.83 -3.48 -5.21
N GLN A 291 2.77 -2.77 -5.58
CA GLN A 291 2.29 -2.70 -6.95
C GLN A 291 3.14 -1.69 -7.72
N PRO A 292 3.85 -2.10 -8.77
CA PRO A 292 4.58 -1.16 -9.62
C PRO A 292 3.61 -0.32 -10.45
N VAL A 293 4.04 0.89 -10.79
CA VAL A 293 3.38 1.78 -11.75
C VAL A 293 4.31 1.94 -12.94
N GLU A 294 3.81 1.61 -14.13
CA GLU A 294 4.54 1.74 -15.38
C GLU A 294 4.05 2.97 -16.13
N VAL A 295 4.91 3.99 -16.23
CA VAL A 295 4.62 5.21 -16.99
C VAL A 295 5.62 5.28 -18.12
N SER A 296 5.14 5.24 -19.37
CA SER A 296 5.98 5.34 -20.57
C SER A 296 7.11 4.29 -20.65
N GLY A 297 6.87 3.07 -20.14
CA GLY A 297 7.85 1.97 -20.16
C GLY A 297 8.91 2.02 -19.06
N VAL A 298 8.80 2.97 -18.11
CA VAL A 298 9.65 3.03 -16.91
C VAL A 298 8.87 2.51 -15.72
N VAL A 299 9.42 1.49 -15.06
CA VAL A 299 8.83 0.86 -13.88
C VAL A 299 9.25 1.62 -12.62
N THR A 300 8.26 2.15 -11.90
CA THR A 300 8.46 2.87 -10.64
C THR A 300 7.63 2.25 -9.52
N TYR A 301 8.09 2.41 -8.28
CA TYR A 301 7.39 2.00 -7.07
C TYR A 301 7.02 3.22 -6.26
N GLN A 302 5.76 3.29 -5.84
CA GLN A 302 5.28 4.38 -5.00
C GLN A 302 5.68 4.18 -3.54
N VAL A 303 6.36 5.18 -2.97
CA VAL A 303 6.74 5.25 -1.56
C VAL A 303 5.94 6.36 -0.89
N ILE A 304 5.27 6.03 0.20
CA ILE A 304 4.45 6.95 0.98
C ILE A 304 5.28 7.48 2.15
N VAL A 305 5.47 8.79 2.19
CA VAL A 305 6.22 9.50 3.23
C VAL A 305 5.27 10.39 4.01
N ALA A 306 5.11 10.13 5.31
CA ALA A 306 4.32 11.00 6.17
C ALA A 306 5.13 12.23 6.57
N THR A 307 4.51 13.41 6.49
CA THR A 307 5.09 14.68 6.94
C THR A 307 4.03 15.49 7.67
N ARG A 308 4.47 16.29 8.64
CA ARG A 308 3.61 17.29 9.27
C ARG A 308 3.71 18.61 8.51
N ASN A 309 2.59 19.29 8.41
CA ASN A 309 2.37 20.55 7.73
C ASN A 309 1.71 21.53 8.71
N ASP A 310 2.41 21.83 9.81
CA ASP A 310 1.87 22.67 10.88
C ASP A 310 1.52 24.09 10.41
N ASP A 311 2.20 24.57 9.35
CA ASP A 311 1.97 25.89 8.77
C ASP A 311 0.90 25.90 7.66
N GLU A 312 0.30 24.75 7.33
CA GLU A 312 -0.69 24.58 6.24
C GLU A 312 -0.20 25.09 4.86
N VAL A 313 1.13 25.15 4.65
CA VAL A 313 1.76 25.67 3.42
C VAL A 313 1.81 24.61 2.32
N LEU A 314 1.93 23.34 2.68
CA LEU A 314 1.92 22.24 1.72
C LEU A 314 0.49 21.98 1.22
N LEU A 315 0.22 22.34 -0.02
CA LEU A 315 -1.08 22.09 -0.65
C LEU A 315 -1.07 20.77 -1.44
N PRO A 316 -2.22 20.06 -1.49
CA PRO A 316 -2.38 18.89 -2.34
C PRO A 316 -2.06 19.18 -3.81
N GLY A 317 -1.37 18.26 -4.47
CA GLY A 317 -0.96 18.37 -5.87
C GLY A 317 0.38 19.08 -6.10
N MET A 318 1.02 19.63 -5.07
CA MET A 318 2.37 20.19 -5.19
C MET A 318 3.39 19.11 -5.57
N THR A 319 4.25 19.40 -6.54
CA THR A 319 5.39 18.57 -6.89
C THR A 319 6.52 18.78 -5.88
N ALA A 320 7.07 17.67 -5.40
CA ALA A 320 8.18 17.65 -4.45
C ALA A 320 9.38 16.92 -5.05
N THR A 321 10.56 17.52 -4.88
CA THR A 321 11.83 16.84 -5.10
C THR A 321 12.29 16.26 -3.78
N VAL A 322 12.55 14.95 -3.77
CA VAL A 322 12.73 14.19 -2.55
C VAL A 322 14.06 13.45 -2.54
N GLU A 323 14.78 13.57 -1.43
CA GLU A 323 16.02 12.87 -1.13
C GLU A 323 15.79 11.91 0.05
N ILE A 324 15.78 10.61 -0.25
CA ILE A 324 15.66 9.57 0.76
C ILE A 324 17.07 9.25 1.28
N ILE A 325 17.31 9.47 2.58
CA ILE A 325 18.61 9.19 3.20
C ILE A 325 18.69 7.70 3.51
N VAL A 326 19.40 6.96 2.66
CA VAL A 326 19.57 5.51 2.76
C VAL A 326 20.66 5.13 3.76
N GLY A 327 21.73 5.94 3.83
CA GLY A 327 22.82 5.73 4.76
C GLY A 327 23.64 6.99 4.96
N ARG A 328 23.94 7.32 6.21
CA ARG A 328 24.81 8.43 6.62
C ARG A 328 25.97 7.89 7.44
N ARG A 329 27.18 8.34 7.12
CA ARG A 329 28.38 8.10 7.93
C ARG A 329 29.10 9.43 8.14
N GLU A 330 29.32 9.76 9.40
CA GLU A 330 30.06 10.95 9.82
C GLU A 330 31.51 10.60 10.07
N ASP A 331 32.42 11.53 9.78
CA ASP A 331 33.87 11.42 9.98
C ASP A 331 34.49 10.13 9.38
N VAL A 332 34.34 9.97 8.06
CA VAL A 332 34.96 8.87 7.32
C VAL A 332 36.03 9.36 6.36
N LEU A 333 37.09 8.56 6.20
CA LEU A 333 38.08 8.76 5.15
C LEU A 333 37.38 8.65 3.80
N ARG A 334 37.43 9.73 3.01
CA ARG A 334 36.77 9.80 1.72
C ARG A 334 37.79 10.12 0.63
N VAL A 335 37.53 9.55 -0.54
CA VAL A 335 38.37 9.75 -1.73
C VAL A 335 37.45 10.06 -2.90
N ALA A 336 37.83 11.00 -3.76
CA ALA A 336 37.08 11.32 -4.97
C ALA A 336 36.90 10.07 -5.85
N ASP A 337 35.69 9.83 -6.36
CA ASP A 337 35.37 8.61 -7.12
C ASP A 337 36.22 8.48 -8.40
N ALA A 338 36.65 9.61 -8.96
CA ALA A 338 37.58 9.67 -10.10
C ALA A 338 38.89 8.89 -9.83
N ALA A 339 39.42 8.93 -8.61
CA ALA A 339 40.64 8.21 -8.25
C ALA A 339 40.47 6.69 -8.17
N LEU A 340 39.25 6.21 -7.93
CA LEU A 340 38.95 4.77 -7.91
C LEU A 340 38.71 4.19 -9.31
N ARG A 341 38.30 5.04 -10.26
CA ARG A 341 38.06 4.64 -11.65
C ARG A 341 39.32 4.73 -12.52
N PHE A 342 40.31 5.54 -12.12
CA PHE A 342 41.51 5.75 -12.91
C PHE A 342 42.46 4.54 -12.87
N THR A 343 42.90 4.11 -14.05
CA THR A 343 43.97 3.12 -14.25
C THR A 343 45.04 3.73 -15.16
N PRO A 344 46.29 3.88 -14.70
CA PRO A 344 47.40 4.29 -15.55
C PRO A 344 47.55 3.34 -16.76
N LYS A 345 47.80 3.88 -17.96
CA LYS A 345 48.03 3.06 -19.17
C LYS A 345 49.27 2.18 -18.96
N GLY A 346 49.15 0.87 -19.21
CA GLY A 346 50.24 -0.10 -19.10
C GLY A 346 50.40 -0.80 -17.74
N MET A 347 49.52 -0.53 -16.76
CA MET A 347 49.50 -1.22 -15.47
C MET A 347 48.16 -1.91 -15.24
N ASP A 348 48.17 -3.25 -15.26
CA ASP A 348 47.01 -4.05 -14.90
C ASP A 348 46.74 -3.97 -13.39
N LYS A 349 45.45 -3.98 -13.02
CA LYS A 349 45.06 -4.05 -11.61
C LYS A 349 45.68 -5.31 -11.01
N PRO A 350 46.37 -5.22 -9.85
CA PRO A 350 46.93 -6.40 -9.21
C PRO A 350 45.80 -7.42 -9.00
N ALA A 351 46.08 -8.69 -9.34
CA ALA A 351 45.14 -9.77 -9.18
C ALA A 351 44.57 -9.78 -7.76
N ARG A 352 43.24 -9.90 -7.67
CA ARG A 352 42.45 -9.96 -6.43
C ARG A 352 43.20 -10.82 -5.41
N ALA A 353 43.64 -10.22 -4.30
CA ALA A 353 44.26 -10.97 -3.22
C ALA A 353 43.31 -12.10 -2.78
N THR A 354 43.74 -13.35 -2.99
CA THR A 354 43.02 -14.55 -2.56
C THR A 354 42.69 -14.40 -1.08
N PRO A 355 41.42 -14.54 -0.65
CA PRO A 355 41.06 -14.33 0.73
C PRO A 355 41.59 -15.47 1.62
N GLY A 356 42.81 -15.31 2.12
CA GLY A 356 43.33 -16.09 3.24
C GLY A 356 42.55 -15.76 4.52
N GLY A 357 42.10 -16.78 5.25
CA GLY A 357 41.58 -16.65 6.61
C GLY A 357 40.05 -16.61 6.77
N GLY A 358 39.32 -17.60 6.23
CA GLY A 358 37.87 -17.73 6.44
C GLY A 358 37.43 -17.91 7.90
N ALA A 359 38.26 -18.57 8.72
CA ALA A 359 37.95 -18.85 10.13
C ALA A 359 38.11 -17.62 11.06
N GLN A 360 39.13 -16.79 10.82
CA GLN A 360 39.40 -15.60 11.63
C GLN A 360 38.40 -14.46 11.36
N ARG A 361 37.97 -14.29 10.10
CA ARG A 361 36.92 -13.32 9.75
C ARG A 361 35.54 -13.70 10.31
N GLY A 362 35.24 -15.01 10.40
CA GLY A 362 34.01 -15.50 11.01
C GLY A 362 33.93 -15.15 12.50
N ARG A 363 35.03 -15.33 13.23
CA ARG A 363 35.13 -14.96 14.66
C ARG A 363 35.01 -13.45 14.89
N ALA A 364 35.73 -12.63 14.13
CA ALA A 364 35.66 -11.17 14.26
C ALA A 364 34.26 -10.61 13.91
N ARG A 365 33.58 -11.20 12.93
CA ARG A 365 32.18 -10.84 12.60
C ARG A 365 31.22 -11.21 13.72
N LEU A 366 31.35 -12.40 14.29
CA LEU A 366 30.56 -12.84 15.45
C LEU A 366 30.73 -11.92 16.65
N GLU A 367 31.97 -11.50 16.91
CA GLU A 367 32.29 -10.63 18.04
C GLU A 367 31.71 -9.22 17.86
N LYS A 368 31.78 -8.67 16.64
CA LYS A 368 31.14 -7.41 16.30
C LYS A 368 29.61 -7.50 16.38
N LEU A 369 29.02 -8.56 15.84
CA LEU A 369 27.57 -8.79 15.91
C LEU A 369 27.11 -8.99 17.36
N ALA A 370 27.91 -9.69 18.18
CA ALA A 370 27.64 -9.89 19.61
C ALA A 370 27.62 -8.57 20.39
N LYS A 371 28.51 -7.64 20.02
CA LYS A 371 28.57 -6.29 20.60
C LYS A 371 27.41 -5.40 20.12
N ASP A 372 27.09 -5.44 18.83
CA ASP A 372 26.06 -4.59 18.22
C ASP A 372 24.61 -5.00 18.60
N LEU A 373 24.40 -6.29 18.95
CA LEU A 373 23.10 -6.84 19.38
C LEU A 373 22.98 -7.04 20.90
N GLY A 374 24.05 -6.78 21.66
CA GLY A 374 24.06 -6.95 23.12
C GLY A 374 23.75 -8.37 23.57
N LEU A 375 24.30 -9.39 22.90
CA LEU A 375 24.02 -10.80 23.22
C LEU A 375 24.57 -11.18 24.59
N ARG A 376 23.73 -11.90 25.37
CA ARG A 376 24.09 -12.53 26.64
C ARG A 376 25.14 -13.63 26.44
N ASP A 377 25.90 -13.96 27.48
CA ASP A 377 27.05 -14.88 27.37
C ASP A 377 26.65 -16.32 26.98
N ASP A 378 25.44 -16.75 27.35
CA ASP A 378 24.80 -18.00 26.95
C ASP A 378 24.47 -18.02 25.45
N GLN A 379 23.85 -16.96 24.93
CA GLN A 379 23.53 -16.82 23.51
C GLN A 379 24.80 -16.69 22.66
N ARG A 380 25.86 -16.04 23.18
CA ARG A 380 27.16 -15.90 22.52
C ARG A 380 27.88 -17.23 22.37
N LYS A 381 27.83 -18.08 23.40
CA LYS A 381 28.38 -19.46 23.34
C LYS A 381 27.61 -20.32 22.34
N ALA A 382 26.29 -20.33 22.43
CA ALA A 382 25.43 -21.10 21.52
C ALA A 382 25.61 -20.68 20.05
N ALA A 383 25.66 -19.37 19.76
CA ALA A 383 25.97 -18.88 18.42
C ALA A 383 27.39 -19.29 17.98
N GLY A 384 28.38 -19.15 18.85
CA GLY A 384 29.76 -19.57 18.59
C GLY A 384 29.92 -21.05 18.25
N ASP A 385 29.12 -21.93 18.85
CA ASP A 385 29.10 -23.36 18.57
C ASP A 385 28.44 -23.66 17.21
N ILE A 386 27.31 -23.02 16.88
CA ILE A 386 26.66 -23.15 15.56
C ILE A 386 27.61 -22.76 14.41
N PHE A 387 28.36 -21.67 14.56
CA PHE A 387 29.33 -21.25 13.54
C PHE A 387 30.57 -22.14 13.49
N ARG A 388 30.92 -22.84 14.58
CA ARG A 388 32.00 -23.83 14.61
C ARG A 388 31.60 -25.10 13.87
N GLU A 389 30.40 -25.61 14.12
CA GLU A 389 29.79 -26.73 13.37
C GLU A 389 29.76 -26.40 11.87
N MET A 390 29.23 -25.22 11.51
CA MET A 390 29.19 -24.77 10.11
C MET A 390 30.59 -24.66 9.49
N GLY A 391 31.57 -24.16 10.24
CA GLY A 391 32.95 -24.05 9.78
C GLY A 391 33.59 -25.41 9.50
N GLN A 392 33.31 -26.42 10.33
CA GLN A 392 33.75 -27.80 10.13
C GLN A 392 33.07 -28.42 8.91
N SER A 393 31.74 -28.31 8.79
CA SER A 393 31.00 -28.83 7.63
C SER A 393 31.45 -28.21 6.29
N ILE A 394 31.79 -26.92 6.28
CA ILE A 394 32.35 -26.24 5.09
C ILE A 394 33.79 -26.73 4.79
N GLY A 395 34.57 -27.04 5.83
CA GLY A 395 35.89 -27.64 5.70
C GLY A 395 35.82 -29.03 5.07
N ASP A 396 34.91 -29.87 5.57
CA ASP A 396 34.71 -31.24 5.10
C ASP A 396 34.20 -31.27 3.64
N LEU A 397 33.27 -30.39 3.28
CA LEU A 397 32.79 -30.25 1.91
C LEU A 397 33.88 -29.80 0.93
N ARG A 398 34.81 -28.94 1.37
CA ARG A 398 35.97 -28.53 0.56
C ARG A 398 37.00 -29.62 0.40
N ALA A 399 37.16 -30.49 1.40
CA ALA A 399 38.07 -31.64 1.33
C ALA A 399 37.50 -32.76 0.45
N GLY A 400 36.17 -32.83 0.30
CA GLY A 400 35.47 -33.88 -0.46
C GLY A 400 35.45 -33.74 -1.99
N GLY A 401 36.12 -32.74 -2.58
CA GLY A 401 36.30 -32.66 -4.04
C GLY A 401 35.03 -32.41 -4.88
N THR A 402 33.97 -31.84 -4.29
CA THR A 402 32.72 -31.51 -5.00
C THR A 402 32.91 -30.45 -6.09
N GLU A 403 32.15 -30.53 -7.18
CA GLU A 403 32.07 -29.51 -8.24
C GLU A 403 31.91 -28.10 -7.66
N GLU A 404 32.62 -27.13 -8.26
CA GLU A 404 32.76 -25.76 -7.73
C GLU A 404 31.41 -25.03 -7.54
N GLN A 405 30.44 -25.30 -8.42
CA GLN A 405 29.08 -24.75 -8.32
C GLN A 405 28.25 -25.43 -7.22
N ALA A 406 28.29 -26.76 -7.12
CA ALA A 406 27.59 -27.52 -6.08
C ALA A 406 28.14 -27.20 -4.68
N LEU A 407 29.46 -27.01 -4.58
CA LEU A 407 30.13 -26.55 -3.36
C LEU A 407 29.66 -25.15 -2.96
N ALA A 408 29.56 -24.22 -3.92
CA ALA A 408 29.09 -22.87 -3.66
C ALA A 408 27.64 -22.84 -3.13
N ASP A 409 26.77 -23.69 -3.67
CA ASP A 409 25.37 -23.78 -3.25
C ASP A 409 25.20 -24.51 -1.92
N ALA A 410 25.94 -25.59 -1.67
CA ALA A 410 25.98 -26.27 -0.38
C ALA A 410 26.48 -25.34 0.74
N ILE A 411 27.52 -24.54 0.48
CA ILE A 411 28.01 -23.51 1.41
C ILE A 411 26.93 -22.44 1.65
N ARG A 412 26.15 -22.07 0.62
CA ARG A 412 25.07 -21.09 0.73
C ARG A 412 23.93 -21.61 1.63
N GLN A 413 23.55 -22.87 1.45
CA GLN A 413 22.51 -23.54 2.25
C GLN A 413 22.94 -23.72 3.72
N LEU A 414 24.17 -24.19 3.97
CA LEU A 414 24.70 -24.32 5.33
C LEU A 414 24.76 -22.96 6.05
N ARG A 415 25.15 -21.89 5.34
CA ARG A 415 25.10 -20.53 5.89
C ARG A 415 23.67 -20.09 6.20
N ALA A 416 22.70 -20.41 5.35
CA ALA A 416 21.30 -20.07 5.61
C ALA A 416 20.75 -20.80 6.85
N GLN A 417 21.03 -22.11 6.99
CA GLN A 417 20.62 -22.92 8.13
C GLN A 417 21.26 -22.46 9.45
N ALA A 418 22.57 -22.18 9.44
CA ALA A 418 23.27 -21.64 10.61
C ALA A 418 22.67 -20.29 11.05
N MET A 419 22.34 -19.42 10.09
CA MET A 419 21.76 -18.11 10.39
C MET A 419 20.31 -18.19 10.90
N GLN A 420 19.51 -19.16 10.43
CA GLN A 420 18.18 -19.43 11.00
C GLN A 420 18.26 -19.93 12.45
N ARG A 421 19.22 -20.80 12.76
CA ARG A 421 19.46 -21.28 14.13
C ARG A 421 19.90 -20.14 15.06
N VAL A 422 20.67 -19.17 14.55
CA VAL A 422 21.05 -17.97 15.31
C VAL A 422 19.87 -17.01 15.49
N GLU A 423 19.02 -16.81 14.47
CA GLU A 423 17.80 -15.98 14.56
C GLU A 423 16.78 -16.53 15.59
N ALA A 424 16.73 -17.85 15.77
CA ALA A 424 15.89 -18.49 16.78
C ALA A 424 16.35 -18.24 18.23
N LEU A 425 17.61 -17.84 18.45
CA LEU A 425 18.16 -17.55 19.78
C LEU A 425 17.95 -16.10 20.24
N LEU A 426 17.52 -15.21 19.34
CA LEU A 426 17.33 -13.77 19.58
C LEU A 426 15.90 -13.46 20.04
N ASP A 427 15.71 -12.44 20.87
CA ASP A 427 14.38 -11.93 21.23
C ASP A 427 13.78 -11.05 20.11
N ASP A 428 12.52 -10.60 20.25
CA ASP A 428 11.84 -9.87 19.17
C ASP A 428 12.42 -8.47 18.90
N ALA A 429 12.97 -7.80 19.92
CA ALA A 429 13.65 -6.52 19.76
C ALA A 429 15.03 -6.69 19.08
N GLN A 430 15.76 -7.73 19.45
CA GLN A 430 17.03 -8.14 18.87
C GLN A 430 16.85 -8.65 17.43
N LYS A 431 15.76 -9.35 17.12
CA LYS A 431 15.38 -9.74 15.75
C LYS A 431 15.10 -8.52 14.88
N ALA A 432 14.36 -7.53 15.39
CA ALA A 432 14.12 -6.28 14.67
C ALA A 432 15.44 -5.53 14.38
N ARG A 433 16.32 -5.43 15.38
CA ARG A 433 17.65 -4.81 15.23
C ARG A 433 18.55 -5.61 14.29
N TYR A 434 18.52 -6.94 14.35
CA TYR A 434 19.28 -7.82 13.47
C TYR A 434 18.82 -7.72 12.01
N ARG A 435 17.50 -7.61 11.77
CA ARG A 435 16.94 -7.36 10.43
C ARG A 435 17.35 -5.99 9.89
N GLN A 436 17.34 -4.96 10.74
CA GLN A 436 17.85 -3.63 10.37
C GLN A 436 19.34 -3.68 10.02
N LEU A 437 20.18 -4.30 10.86
CA LEU A 437 21.62 -4.44 10.60
C LEU A 437 21.91 -5.27 9.34
N ARG A 438 21.11 -6.30 9.07
CA ARG A 438 21.22 -7.09 7.83
C ARG A 438 20.79 -6.29 6.61
N ALA A 439 19.73 -5.48 6.71
CA ALA A 439 19.31 -4.58 5.65
C ALA A 439 20.40 -3.53 5.37
N GLU A 440 20.93 -2.88 6.41
CA GLU A 440 22.05 -1.94 6.30
C GLU A 440 23.29 -2.58 5.66
N ALA A 441 23.65 -3.80 6.07
CA ALA A 441 24.79 -4.54 5.50
C ALA A 441 24.53 -5.05 4.07
N ALA A 442 23.27 -5.27 3.68
CA ALA A 442 22.89 -5.64 2.31
C ALA A 442 22.98 -4.45 1.35
N VAL A 443 22.69 -3.25 1.85
CA VAL A 443 22.80 -1.98 1.11
C VAL A 443 24.26 -1.61 0.86
N VAL A 444 25.13 -1.75 1.86
CA VAL A 444 26.55 -1.35 1.75
C VAL A 444 27.43 -2.56 1.41
N LYS A 445 27.54 -2.88 0.12
CA LYS A 445 28.52 -3.87 -0.36
C LYS A 445 29.90 -3.23 -0.39
N ASN A 446 30.75 -3.59 0.58
CA ASN A 446 32.16 -3.23 0.54
C ASN A 446 32.81 -3.83 -0.72
N ARG A 447 33.42 -2.99 -1.55
CA ARG A 447 34.11 -3.40 -2.77
C ARG A 447 35.61 -3.25 -2.58
N GLN A 448 36.38 -4.15 -3.17
CA GLN A 448 37.82 -3.94 -3.30
C GLN A 448 38.04 -3.00 -4.48
N ALA A 449 38.77 -1.92 -4.23
CA ALA A 449 39.23 -0.98 -5.25
C ALA A 449 40.74 -0.79 -5.08
N THR A 450 41.38 -0.23 -6.10
CA THR A 450 42.81 0.05 -6.07
C THR A 450 42.98 1.54 -6.25
N LEU A 451 43.72 2.17 -5.33
CA LEU A 451 44.13 3.56 -5.42
C LEU A 451 45.61 3.63 -5.80
N TRP A 452 46.02 4.70 -6.47
CA TRP A 452 47.38 4.87 -6.95
C TRP A 452 48.05 6.06 -6.25
N LYS A 453 49.22 5.86 -5.65
CA LYS A 453 50.05 6.92 -5.04
C LYS A 453 51.09 7.46 -6.03
N PRO A 454 51.46 8.76 -5.97
CA PRO A 454 52.51 9.35 -6.81
C PRO A 454 53.92 8.85 -6.41
N GLY A 455 54.87 8.84 -7.37
CA GLY A 455 56.26 8.38 -7.15
C GLY A 455 56.67 7.13 -7.95
N GLY A 456 56.05 6.90 -9.11
CA GLY A 456 55.90 5.58 -9.72
C GLY A 456 54.56 5.02 -9.26
N PRO A 457 53.55 4.79 -10.12
CA PRO A 457 52.20 4.46 -9.67
C PRO A 457 52.17 3.20 -8.79
N ILE A 458 52.13 3.37 -7.47
CA ILE A 458 52.06 2.25 -6.51
C ILE A 458 50.59 1.92 -6.30
N ALA A 459 50.20 0.69 -6.64
CA ALA A 459 48.87 0.16 -6.43
C ALA A 459 48.63 -0.13 -4.94
N VAL A 460 47.76 0.66 -4.30
CA VAL A 460 47.31 0.44 -2.92
C VAL A 460 45.92 -0.20 -2.95
N PRO A 461 45.79 -1.49 -2.60
CA PRO A 461 44.49 -2.13 -2.50
C PRO A 461 43.73 -1.55 -1.29
N VAL A 462 42.54 -1.02 -1.55
CA VAL A 462 41.64 -0.47 -0.54
C VAL A 462 40.29 -1.15 -0.57
N VAL A 463 39.65 -1.24 0.58
CA VAL A 463 38.25 -1.64 0.69
C VAL A 463 37.43 -0.37 0.80
N VAL A 464 36.58 -0.15 -0.19
CA VAL A 464 35.67 0.99 -0.27
C VAL A 464 34.25 0.62 0.13
N GLY A 465 33.54 1.56 0.74
CA GLY A 465 32.22 1.40 1.33
C GLY A 465 31.18 2.29 0.66
N LEU A 466 30.47 3.09 1.48
CA LEU A 466 29.43 4.01 1.04
C LEU A 466 29.98 5.04 0.04
N SER A 467 29.24 5.35 -1.02
CA SER A 467 29.60 6.37 -2.00
C SER A 467 28.42 7.32 -2.20
N ASP A 468 28.68 8.61 -2.27
CA ASP A 468 27.69 9.66 -2.58
C ASP A 468 27.70 10.05 -4.08
N GLY A 469 28.47 9.32 -4.91
CA GLY A 469 28.65 9.60 -6.33
C GLY A 469 29.80 10.57 -6.65
N THR A 470 30.24 11.38 -5.69
CA THR A 470 31.40 12.28 -5.82
C THR A 470 32.60 11.78 -5.03
N HIS A 471 32.35 11.26 -3.84
CA HIS A 471 33.31 10.73 -2.90
C HIS A 471 32.86 9.34 -2.43
N THR A 472 33.84 8.49 -2.18
CA THR A 472 33.63 7.13 -1.73
C THR A 472 34.42 6.89 -0.45
N GLN A 473 33.75 6.27 0.53
CA GLN A 473 34.31 5.90 1.82
C GLN A 473 35.41 4.87 1.64
N VAL A 474 36.56 5.09 2.27
CA VAL A 474 37.62 4.08 2.44
C VAL A 474 37.47 3.45 3.82
N VAL A 475 37.12 2.16 3.87
CA VAL A 475 36.88 1.40 5.10
C VAL A 475 38.18 0.82 5.67
N SER A 476 39.10 0.40 4.79
CA SER A 476 40.41 -0.13 5.19
C SER A 476 41.41 -0.07 4.03
N GLY A 477 42.66 0.23 4.32
CA GLY A 477 43.77 0.30 3.36
C GLY A 477 44.94 1.08 3.95
N GLU A 478 46.13 1.00 3.32
CA GLU A 478 47.32 1.74 3.74
C GLU A 478 47.27 3.21 3.26
N ILE A 479 46.21 3.91 3.64
CA ILE A 479 45.96 5.30 3.25
C ILE A 479 45.53 6.11 4.48
N ALA A 480 46.21 7.22 4.70
CA ALA A 480 45.94 8.16 5.78
C ALA A 480 45.31 9.45 5.26
N GLN A 481 44.71 10.20 6.18
CA GLN A 481 44.23 11.56 5.89
C GLN A 481 45.42 12.44 5.45
N GLY A 482 45.25 13.17 4.34
CA GLY A 482 46.29 14.01 3.74
C GLY A 482 47.13 13.33 2.65
N ASP A 483 47.00 12.01 2.47
CA ASP A 483 47.68 11.31 1.38
C ASP A 483 47.20 11.83 0.03
N ARG A 484 48.12 11.96 -0.94
CA ARG A 484 47.81 12.34 -2.32
C ARG A 484 47.60 11.09 -3.16
N VAL A 485 46.46 10.98 -3.82
CA VAL A 485 46.11 9.89 -4.73
C VAL A 485 45.89 10.41 -6.14
N ILE A 486 46.22 9.59 -7.13
CA ILE A 486 46.07 9.94 -8.54
C ILE A 486 44.60 9.79 -8.94
N ALA A 487 44.00 10.90 -9.42
CA ALA A 487 42.61 10.97 -9.87
C ALA A 487 42.44 11.11 -11.38
N GLY A 488 43.53 11.29 -12.13
CA GLY A 488 43.51 11.44 -13.58
C GLY A 488 44.84 11.89 -14.16
N LEU A 489 44.86 12.08 -15.48
CA LEU A 489 45.94 12.78 -16.17
C LEU A 489 45.77 14.28 -15.98
N ALA A 490 46.84 15.01 -15.74
CA ALA A 490 46.81 16.46 -15.71
C ALA A 490 46.49 16.98 -17.13
N PRO A 491 45.67 18.04 -17.26
CA PRO A 491 45.48 18.67 -18.55
C PRO A 491 46.81 19.25 -19.02
N VAL A 492 47.24 18.86 -20.21
CA VAL A 492 48.36 19.50 -20.90
C VAL A 492 47.88 20.91 -21.25
N LEU A 493 48.28 21.91 -20.46
CA LEU A 493 48.17 23.31 -20.88
C LEU A 493 49.04 23.45 -22.14
N ARG A 494 48.38 23.55 -23.29
CA ARG A 494 49.03 23.98 -24.53
C ARG A 494 49.03 25.49 -24.61
#